data_AF-A0A957SCY4-F1
#
_entry.id   AF-A0A957SCY4-F1
#
_cell.length_a   1.000
_cell.length_b   1.000
_cell.length_c   1.000
_cell.angle_alpha   90.00
_cell.angle_beta   90.00
_cell.angle_gamma   90.00
#
_symmetry.space_group_name_H-M   'P 1'
#
loop_
_entity.id
_entity.type
_entity.pdbx_description
1 polymer ?
#
loop_
_entity_poly.entity_id
_entity_poly.type
_entity_poly.pdbx_seq_one_letter_code
_entity_poly.pdbx_strand_id
1 'polypeptide(L)'
;MRNGEVHIQEPGLNTLVQAGLNSGKLKVAEQPEAADAFIIAVPTPISPDKRADLGYVESAARAILPYLQAGNTVILESTVPPGTTAGMFASLLAESGLDPWTELKVAHSPERVLPGRILEELVSNDRVTGGLTPAGAQSA
;
A
#
# COMPACT_ATOMS: atom_id res chain seq x y z
N MET A 1 8.18 -0.02 13.05
CA MET A 1 8.19 0.41 14.46
C MET A 1 8.84 -0.68 15.29
N ARG A 2 9.56 -0.34 16.34
CA ARG A 2 10.08 -1.32 17.31
C ARG A 2 9.55 -0.89 18.67
N ASN A 3 8.80 -1.74 19.36
CA ASN A 3 8.20 -1.45 20.67
C ASN A 3 7.29 -0.20 20.72
N GLY A 4 6.53 0.08 19.65
CA GLY A 4 5.63 1.23 19.58
C GLY A 4 6.32 2.57 19.29
N GLU A 5 7.64 2.59 19.08
CA GLU A 5 8.38 3.80 18.73
C GLU A 5 8.51 3.98 17.21
N VAL A 6 8.34 5.23 16.79
CA VAL A 6 8.46 5.67 15.39
C VAL A 6 9.93 5.95 15.07
N HIS A 7 10.50 5.16 14.17
CA HIS A 7 11.87 5.35 13.65
C HIS A 7 12.03 6.49 12.61
N ILE A 8 10.92 7.12 12.19
CA ILE A 8 10.88 8.21 11.21
C ILE A 8 10.80 9.55 11.95
N GLN A 9 11.65 10.50 11.56
CA GLN A 9 11.60 11.86 12.12
C GLN A 9 10.61 12.70 11.31
N GLU A 10 9.42 12.93 11.89
CA GLU A 10 8.37 13.76 11.31
C GLU A 10 7.63 14.50 12.43
N PRO A 11 7.46 15.84 12.36
CA PRO A 11 6.73 16.59 13.38
C PRO A 11 5.31 16.06 13.61
N GLY A 12 4.94 15.79 14.85
CA GLY A 12 3.59 15.32 15.22
C GLY A 12 3.30 13.84 14.95
N LEU A 13 4.12 13.13 14.16
CA LEU A 13 3.89 11.73 13.80
C LEU A 13 3.86 10.81 15.02
N ASN A 14 4.82 10.95 15.94
CA ASN A 14 4.85 10.13 17.16
C ASN A 14 3.59 10.31 17.99
N THR A 15 3.09 11.54 18.14
CA THR A 15 1.85 11.84 18.88
C THR A 15 0.65 11.12 18.27
N LEU A 16 0.50 11.16 16.94
CA LEU A 16 -0.59 10.48 16.23
C LEU A 16 -0.49 8.95 16.35
N VAL A 17 0.71 8.39 16.21
CA VAL A 17 0.95 6.95 16.38
C VAL A 17 0.58 6.50 17.79
N GLN A 18 1.06 7.21 18.83
CA GLN A 18 0.70 6.88 20.21
C GLN A 18 -0.81 6.97 20.45
N ALA A 19 -1.50 7.98 19.89
CA ALA A 19 -2.95 8.09 19.99
C ALA A 19 -3.67 6.91 19.30
N GLY A 20 -3.20 6.49 18.13
CA GLY A 20 -3.71 5.32 17.42
C GLY A 20 -3.54 4.03 18.22
N LEU A 21 -2.34 3.81 18.78
CA LEU A 21 -2.03 2.64 19.62
C LEU A 21 -2.88 2.63 20.89
N ASN A 22 -2.93 3.74 21.62
CA ASN A 22 -3.67 3.85 22.88
C ASN A 22 -5.19 3.70 22.71
N SER A 23 -5.72 4.13 21.58
CA SER A 23 -7.14 3.96 21.25
C SER A 23 -7.49 2.57 20.71
N GLY A 24 -6.50 1.74 20.42
CA GLY A 24 -6.67 0.42 19.79
C GLY A 24 -7.06 0.47 18.31
N LYS A 25 -7.09 1.66 17.70
CA LYS A 25 -7.40 1.86 16.27
C LYS A 25 -6.20 1.58 15.36
N LEU A 26 -4.99 1.60 15.93
CA LEU A 26 -3.75 1.17 15.25
C LEU A 26 -3.20 -0.05 16.00
N LYS A 27 -2.91 -1.11 15.26
CA LYS A 27 -2.18 -2.28 15.72
C LYS A 27 -1.02 -2.53 14.78
N VAL A 28 0.10 -3.01 15.32
CA VAL A 28 1.29 -3.35 14.54
C VAL A 28 1.55 -4.83 14.70
N ALA A 29 1.65 -5.53 13.57
CA ALA A 29 1.92 -6.95 13.50
C ALA A 29 3.00 -7.22 12.45
N GLU A 30 3.70 -8.35 12.58
CA GLU A 30 4.70 -8.80 11.61
C GLU A 30 4.09 -9.53 10.41
N GLN A 31 2.83 -9.97 10.54
CA GLN A 31 2.09 -10.69 9.52
C GLN A 31 0.78 -9.96 9.21
N PRO A 32 0.28 -10.02 7.95
CA PRO A 32 -1.04 -9.50 7.61
C PRO A 32 -2.16 -10.26 8.32
N GLU A 33 -3.32 -9.63 8.37
CA GLU A 33 -4.57 -10.20 8.87
C GLU A 33 -5.70 -9.93 7.86
N ALA A 34 -6.84 -10.59 8.03
CA ALA A 34 -8.01 -10.33 7.20
C ALA A 34 -8.46 -8.86 7.33
N ALA A 35 -8.74 -8.22 6.20
CA ALA A 35 -9.10 -6.82 6.13
C ALA A 35 -10.01 -6.54 4.92
N ASP A 36 -10.74 -5.43 4.96
CA ASP A 36 -11.53 -4.96 3.82
C ASP A 36 -10.65 -4.32 2.73
N ALA A 37 -9.49 -3.77 3.13
CA ALA A 37 -8.55 -3.08 2.27
C ALA A 37 -7.09 -3.37 2.65
N PHE A 38 -6.24 -3.51 1.64
CA PHE A 38 -4.80 -3.71 1.76
C PHE A 38 -4.07 -2.60 1.01
N ILE A 39 -3.14 -1.92 1.68
CA ILE A 39 -2.33 -0.84 1.11
C ILE A 39 -0.86 -1.29 1.10
N ILE A 40 -0.24 -1.31 -0.08
CA ILE A 40 1.14 -1.74 -0.29
C ILE A 40 2.05 -0.52 -0.46
N ALA A 41 2.74 -0.17 0.63
CA ALA A 41 3.65 0.97 0.73
C ALA A 41 5.08 0.52 1.12
N VAL A 42 5.63 -0.43 0.37
CA VAL A 42 6.97 -0.99 0.57
C VAL A 42 8.00 -0.25 -0.30
N PRO A 43 9.29 -0.26 0.06
CA PRO A 43 10.30 0.41 -0.74
C PRO A 43 10.45 -0.24 -2.13
N THR A 44 10.77 0.57 -3.13
CA THR A 44 11.16 0.13 -4.48
C THR A 44 12.52 0.73 -4.84
N PRO A 45 13.62 0.23 -4.25
CA PRO A 45 14.95 0.76 -4.48
C PRO A 45 15.30 0.78 -5.97
N ILE A 46 16.04 1.79 -6.40
CA ILE A 46 16.53 1.87 -7.78
C ILE A 46 17.91 1.20 -7.84
N SER A 47 18.04 0.19 -8.71
CA SER A 47 19.29 -0.50 -8.97
C SER A 47 20.32 0.40 -9.69
N PRO A 48 21.61 0.03 -9.72
CA PRO A 48 22.65 0.82 -10.41
C PRO A 48 22.38 1.06 -11.90
N ASP A 49 21.66 0.14 -12.56
CA ASP A 49 21.20 0.25 -13.95
C ASP A 49 19.88 1.04 -14.11
N LYS A 50 19.47 1.77 -13.07
CA LYS A 50 18.28 2.64 -13.04
C LYS A 50 16.95 1.91 -13.22
N ARG A 51 16.86 0.66 -12.76
CA ARG A 51 15.61 -0.12 -12.74
C ARG A 51 15.04 -0.14 -11.33
N ALA A 52 13.72 -0.07 -11.21
CA ALA A 52 13.08 -0.30 -9.92
C ALA A 52 13.19 -1.78 -9.55
N ASP A 53 13.71 -2.05 -8.36
CA ASP A 53 13.63 -3.36 -7.73
C ASP A 53 12.21 -3.54 -7.17
N LEU A 54 11.48 -4.49 -7.75
CA LEU A 54 10.10 -4.80 -7.38
C LEU A 54 10.00 -5.95 -6.36
N GLY A 55 11.12 -6.55 -5.94
CA GLY A 55 11.10 -7.73 -5.07
C GLY A 55 10.35 -7.52 -3.76
N TYR A 56 10.39 -6.30 -3.19
CA TYR A 56 9.60 -5.96 -2.00
C TYR A 56 8.10 -5.90 -2.30
N VAL A 57 7.70 -5.35 -3.44
CA VAL A 57 6.30 -5.29 -3.88
C VAL A 57 5.77 -6.70 -4.13
N GLU A 58 6.57 -7.54 -4.79
CA GLU A 58 6.24 -8.96 -5.03
C GLU A 58 6.06 -9.71 -3.71
N SER A 59 6.99 -9.55 -2.78
CA SER A 59 6.90 -10.17 -1.45
C SER A 59 5.67 -9.71 -0.68
N ALA A 60 5.34 -8.41 -0.74
CA ALA A 60 4.17 -7.86 -0.04
C ALA A 60 2.85 -8.34 -0.67
N ALA A 61 2.78 -8.39 -2.01
CA ALA A 61 1.63 -8.94 -2.72
C ALA A 61 1.40 -10.42 -2.35
N ARG A 62 2.47 -11.21 -2.31
CA ARG A 62 2.41 -12.64 -1.91
C ARG A 62 1.97 -12.83 -0.46
N ALA A 63 2.42 -11.95 0.44
CA ALA A 63 2.07 -12.02 1.86
C ALA A 63 0.57 -11.84 2.13
N ILE A 64 -0.14 -11.07 1.31
CA ILE A 64 -1.57 -10.82 1.51
C ILE A 64 -2.48 -11.87 0.86
N LEU A 65 -1.98 -12.71 -0.07
CA LEU A 65 -2.81 -13.67 -0.82
C LEU A 65 -3.70 -14.57 0.05
N PRO A 66 -3.23 -15.15 1.18
CA PRO A 66 -4.06 -16.02 2.02
C PRO A 66 -5.22 -15.30 2.71
N TYR A 67 -5.22 -13.97 2.71
CA TYR A 67 -6.19 -13.14 3.41
C TYR A 67 -7.18 -12.46 2.45
N LEU A 68 -6.95 -12.55 1.14
CA LEU A 68 -7.79 -11.93 0.13
C LEU A 68 -9.14 -12.64 0.02
N GLN A 69 -10.18 -11.83 -0.10
CA GLN A 69 -11.56 -12.23 -0.36
C GLN A 69 -12.13 -11.40 -1.50
N ALA A 70 -13.11 -11.97 -2.21
CA ALA A 70 -13.83 -11.25 -3.24
C ALA A 70 -14.45 -9.97 -2.66
N GLY A 71 -14.27 -8.84 -3.36
CA GLY A 71 -14.73 -7.51 -2.97
C GLY A 71 -13.70 -6.68 -2.20
N ASN A 72 -12.56 -7.26 -1.78
CA ASN A 72 -11.48 -6.53 -1.13
C ASN A 72 -10.88 -5.45 -2.05
N THR A 73 -10.38 -4.39 -1.41
CA THR A 73 -9.64 -3.31 -2.08
C THR A 73 -8.14 -3.52 -1.91
N VAL A 74 -7.37 -3.44 -2.99
CA VAL A 74 -5.91 -3.58 -2.95
C VAL A 74 -5.28 -2.37 -3.64
N ILE A 75 -4.59 -1.54 -2.87
CA ILE A 75 -3.98 -0.29 -3.34
C ILE A 75 -2.47 -0.44 -3.33
N LEU A 76 -1.85 -0.27 -4.50
CA LEU A 76 -0.41 -0.14 -4.63
C LEU A 76 -0.04 1.35 -4.53
N GLU A 77 0.62 1.76 -3.45
CA GLU A 77 1.11 3.15 -3.29
C GLU A 77 2.60 3.29 -3.62
N SER A 78 3.33 2.17 -3.53
CA SER A 78 4.76 2.10 -3.84
C SER A 78 5.03 2.66 -5.24
N THR A 79 6.07 3.48 -5.40
CA THR A 79 6.45 4.01 -6.71
C THR A 79 6.93 2.88 -7.61
N VAL A 80 6.21 2.62 -8.70
CA VAL A 80 6.51 1.51 -9.62
C VAL A 80 6.53 1.98 -11.08
N PRO A 81 7.23 1.27 -11.98
CA PRO A 81 7.18 1.56 -13.40
C PRO A 81 5.75 1.45 -13.98
N PRO A 82 5.42 2.20 -15.04
CA PRO A 82 4.14 2.06 -15.73
C PRO A 82 3.86 0.61 -16.15
N GLY A 83 2.60 0.19 -16.03
CA GLY A 83 2.16 -1.17 -16.34
C GLY A 83 2.38 -2.19 -15.23
N THR A 84 3.09 -1.85 -14.14
CA THR A 84 3.31 -2.78 -13.02
C THR A 84 2.00 -3.27 -12.40
N THR A 85 1.04 -2.37 -12.17
CA THR A 85 -0.25 -2.69 -11.54
C THR A 85 -1.09 -3.66 -12.38
N ALA A 86 -1.21 -3.40 -13.69
CA ALA A 86 -2.02 -4.24 -14.61
C ALA A 86 -1.30 -5.52 -15.05
N GLY A 87 0.03 -5.55 -14.98
CA GLY A 87 0.85 -6.69 -15.35
C GLY A 87 1.20 -7.56 -14.15
N MET A 88 2.42 -7.37 -13.63
CA MET A 88 2.99 -8.18 -12.55
C MET A 88 2.08 -8.23 -11.32
N PHE A 89 1.62 -7.08 -10.83
CA PHE A 89 0.88 -7.02 -9.57
C PHE A 89 -0.47 -7.74 -9.66
N ALA A 90 -1.25 -7.47 -10.72
CA ALA A 90 -2.49 -8.20 -10.99
C ALA A 90 -2.24 -9.72 -11.11
N SER A 91 -1.18 -10.11 -11.81
CA SER A 91 -0.83 -11.52 -12.00
C SER A 91 -0.48 -12.23 -10.68
N LEU A 92 0.20 -11.54 -9.76
CA LEU A 92 0.46 -12.05 -8.41
C LEU A 92 -0.82 -12.19 -7.59
N LEU A 93 -1.70 -11.18 -7.63
CA LEU A 93 -2.98 -11.24 -6.91
C LEU A 93 -3.85 -12.40 -7.39
N ALA A 94 -3.81 -12.72 -8.69
CA ALA A 94 -4.53 -13.87 -9.25
C ALA A 94 -4.10 -15.23 -8.65
N GLU A 95 -2.91 -15.31 -8.05
CA GLU A 95 -2.46 -16.53 -7.35
C GLU A 95 -3.28 -16.83 -6.09
N SER A 96 -4.08 -15.88 -5.57
CA SER A 96 -5.05 -16.15 -4.51
C SER A 96 -6.26 -16.97 -4.98
N GLY A 97 -6.37 -17.22 -6.30
CA GLY A 97 -7.53 -17.87 -6.92
C GLY A 97 -8.70 -16.92 -7.23
N LEU A 98 -8.52 -15.61 -7.05
CA LEU A 98 -9.49 -14.57 -7.38
C LEU A 98 -9.06 -13.84 -8.66
N ASP A 99 -10.02 -13.46 -9.51
CA ASP A 99 -9.72 -12.61 -10.66
C ASP A 99 -9.54 -11.13 -10.22
N PRO A 100 -8.34 -10.54 -10.37
CA PRO A 100 -8.07 -9.17 -9.95
C PRO A 100 -8.87 -8.11 -10.74
N TRP A 101 -9.43 -8.45 -11.90
CA TRP A 101 -10.21 -7.54 -12.72
C TRP A 101 -11.69 -7.53 -12.37
N THR A 102 -12.21 -8.60 -11.79
CA THR A 102 -13.66 -8.77 -11.58
C THR A 102 -14.04 -9.05 -10.13
N GLU A 103 -13.16 -9.69 -9.36
CA GLU A 103 -13.42 -10.08 -7.97
C GLU A 103 -12.68 -9.21 -6.95
N LEU A 104 -11.67 -8.44 -7.37
CA LEU A 104 -10.96 -7.48 -6.51
C LEU A 104 -11.12 -6.04 -7.02
N LYS A 105 -10.93 -5.09 -6.12
CA LYS A 105 -10.87 -3.67 -6.45
C LYS A 105 -9.42 -3.20 -6.37
N VAL A 106 -8.71 -3.30 -7.49
CA VAL A 106 -7.27 -3.03 -7.55
C VAL A 106 -7.01 -1.62 -8.10
N ALA A 107 -6.17 -0.86 -7.41
CA ALA A 107 -5.77 0.48 -7.82
C ALA A 107 -4.30 0.77 -7.53
N HIS A 108 -3.78 1.76 -8.25
CA HIS A 108 -2.53 2.44 -7.95
C HIS A 108 -2.84 3.85 -7.49
N SER A 109 -2.35 4.22 -6.31
CA SER A 109 -2.48 5.58 -5.76
C SER A 109 -1.08 6.01 -5.28
N PRO A 110 -0.21 6.48 -6.18
CA PRO A 110 1.17 6.80 -5.82
C PRO A 110 1.20 7.93 -4.80
N GLU A 111 1.97 7.75 -3.74
CA GLU A 111 2.13 8.76 -2.71
C GLU A 111 3.22 9.78 -3.08
N ARG A 112 3.02 11.04 -2.71
CA ARG A 112 3.98 12.14 -2.90
C ARG A 112 4.06 12.94 -1.61
N VAL A 113 5.09 12.67 -0.82
CA VAL A 113 5.29 13.36 0.46
C VAL A 113 6.67 14.01 0.53
N LEU A 114 6.70 15.23 1.07
CA LEU A 114 7.92 15.94 1.44
C LEU A 114 8.30 15.61 2.91
N PRO A 115 9.50 15.08 3.17
CA PRO A 115 9.98 14.88 4.54
C PRO A 115 9.93 16.17 5.36
N GLY A 116 9.39 16.11 6.58
CA GLY A 116 9.18 17.26 7.46
C GLY A 116 7.80 17.93 7.33
N ARG A 117 7.00 17.55 6.33
CA ARG A 117 5.62 18.02 6.11
C ARG A 117 4.66 16.90 5.65
N ILE A 118 5.02 15.65 5.91
CA ILE A 118 4.29 14.46 5.44
C ILE A 118 2.83 14.53 5.89
N LEU A 119 2.58 14.87 7.15
CA LEU A 119 1.21 14.88 7.71
C LEU A 119 0.32 15.98 7.11
N GLU A 120 0.89 17.14 6.80
CA GLU A 120 0.16 18.25 6.18
C GLU A 120 -0.18 17.88 4.73
N GLU A 121 0.81 17.40 3.98
CA GLU A 121 0.67 17.07 2.57
C GLU A 121 -0.28 15.90 2.31
N LEU A 122 -0.29 14.88 3.18
CA LEU A 122 -1.23 13.76 3.08
C LEU A 122 -2.70 14.21 3.12
N VAL A 123 -3.00 15.37 3.72
CA VAL A 123 -4.37 15.91 3.82
C VAL A 123 -4.65 16.93 2.72
N SER A 124 -3.67 17.76 2.37
CA SER A 124 -3.88 18.92 1.49
C SER A 124 -3.60 18.65 0.02
N ASN A 125 -2.80 17.65 -0.34
CA ASN A 125 -2.39 17.43 -1.71
C ASN A 125 -3.48 16.70 -2.51
N ASP A 126 -3.64 17.13 -3.76
CA ASP A 126 -4.42 16.38 -4.73
C ASP A 126 -3.78 15.01 -4.95
N ARG A 127 -4.61 13.96 -4.87
CA ARG A 127 -4.18 12.57 -5.07
C ARG A 127 -4.66 12.06 -6.42
N VAL A 128 -3.76 11.39 -7.13
CA VAL A 128 -4.10 10.68 -8.37
C VAL A 128 -4.31 9.21 -8.03
N THR A 129 -5.45 8.67 -8.45
CA THR A 129 -5.77 7.25 -8.27
C THR A 129 -6.16 6.65 -9.63
N GLY A 130 -5.56 5.51 -9.97
CA GLY A 130 -5.84 4.76 -11.20
C GLY A 130 -6.20 3.31 -10.88
N GLY A 131 -7.45 2.92 -11.15
CA GLY A 131 -7.93 1.54 -11.00
C GLY A 131 -7.69 0.67 -12.23
N LEU A 132 -7.59 -0.65 -12.03
CA LEU A 132 -7.72 -1.61 -13.16
C LEU A 132 -9.11 -1.53 -13.80
N THR A 133 -10.11 -1.24 -12.97
CA THR A 133 -11.49 -1.00 -13.39
C THR A 133 -12.01 0.31 -12.76
N PRO A 134 -13.12 0.88 -13.27
CA PRO A 134 -13.76 2.02 -12.62
C PRO A 134 -14.11 1.76 -11.14
N ALA A 135 -14.51 0.52 -10.81
CA ALA A 135 -14.78 0.13 -9.42
C ALA A 135 -13.51 0.18 -8.55
N GLY A 136 -12.37 -0.30 -9.08
CA GLY A 136 -11.07 -0.17 -8.43
C GLY A 136 -10.65 1.28 -8.22
N ALA A 137 -10.88 2.14 -9.22
CA ALA A 137 -10.57 3.57 -9.11
C ALA A 137 -11.43 4.28 -8.07
N GLN A 138 -12.71 3.94 -7.98
CA GLN A 138 -13.67 4.55 -7.05
C GLN A 138 -13.47 4.12 -5.59
N SER A 139 -12.88 2.94 -5.36
CA SER A 139 -12.65 2.41 -4.01
C SER A 139 -11.38 2.90 -3.34
N ALA A 140 -10.51 3.59 -4.08
CA ALA A 140 -9.18 4.00 -3.65
C ALA A 140 -9.07 5.53 -3.47
#